data_AF-A0AAI9XUA8-F1
#
_entry.id   AF-A0AAI9XUA8-F1
#
_cell.length_a   1.000
_cell.length_b   1.000
_cell.length_c   1.000
_cell.angle_alpha   90.00
_cell.angle_beta   90.00
_cell.angle_gamma   90.00
#
_symmetry.space_group_name_H-M   'P 1'
#
loop_
_entity.id
_entity.type
_entity.pdbx_description
1 polymer ?
#
loop_
_entity_poly.entity_id
_entity_poly.type
_entity_poly.pdbx_seq_one_letter_code
_entity_poly.pdbx_strand_id
1 'polypeptide(L)'
;MDYQNRAGSKFGGGGVASFSATNADRRERLRKLALETIDLDKDPYFFKNHVGSFECRLCLTVHQNDGSYLAHTQGKKHQTNLARRAAREQKEGKQNIDPATGLPVGVVGAGFGAGGARRNLIKIGRPGYKITKIRDPITRQQGLLFQLQYPDIAPDVEPKWQVMNAFTQRIEEPDKNFQYLLVAAEPYETCGFKIPARELDKRDDKQFSFWDPDAKEYWLQVMFMSEREERYVAAPGTRR
;
A
#
# COMPACT_ATOMS: atom_id res chain seq x y z
N MET A 1 -40.66 -42.96 -56.85
CA MET A 1 -40.01 -41.66 -56.56
C MET A 1 -39.23 -41.82 -55.28
N ASP A 2 -37.91 -41.68 -55.36
CA ASP A 2 -36.99 -41.91 -54.27
C ASP A 2 -36.92 -40.67 -53.37
N TYR A 3 -37.27 -40.82 -52.08
CA TYR A 3 -37.43 -39.72 -51.12
C TYR A 3 -36.21 -39.58 -50.18
N GLN A 4 -35.12 -40.30 -50.41
CA GLN A 4 -34.01 -40.39 -49.46
C GLN A 4 -33.04 -39.19 -49.45
N ASN A 5 -33.09 -38.29 -50.43
CA ASN A 5 -32.13 -37.17 -50.55
C ASN A 5 -32.80 -35.79 -50.67
N ARG A 6 -33.86 -35.50 -49.90
CA ARG A 6 -34.42 -34.15 -49.83
C ARG A 6 -33.90 -33.41 -48.60
N ALA A 7 -32.72 -32.80 -48.72
CA ALA A 7 -32.25 -31.78 -47.79
C ALA A 7 -33.11 -30.51 -47.96
N GLY A 8 -34.33 -30.55 -47.42
CA GLY A 8 -35.28 -29.43 -47.45
C GLY A 8 -35.77 -29.17 -46.03
N SER A 9 -35.49 -27.98 -45.51
CA SER A 9 -36.04 -27.55 -44.22
C SER A 9 -37.57 -27.65 -44.26
N LYS A 10 -38.17 -28.20 -43.19
CA LYS A 10 -39.63 -28.28 -43.06
C LYS A 10 -40.24 -26.87 -43.19
N PHE A 11 -41.40 -26.78 -43.84
CA PHE A 11 -42.15 -25.52 -43.93
C PHE A 11 -42.45 -24.99 -42.51
N GLY A 12 -41.98 -23.78 -42.19
CA GLY A 12 -42.06 -23.19 -40.85
C GLY A 12 -40.86 -23.48 -39.93
N GLY A 13 -39.96 -24.38 -40.29
CA GLY A 13 -38.67 -24.57 -39.63
C GLY A 13 -37.62 -23.74 -40.35
N GLY A 14 -37.33 -22.53 -39.84
CA GLY A 14 -36.26 -21.68 -40.36
C GLY A 14 -35.02 -22.51 -40.68
N GLY A 15 -34.45 -22.34 -41.88
CA GLY A 15 -33.40 -23.20 -42.43
C GLY A 15 -32.20 -23.38 -41.49
N VAL A 16 -31.42 -24.44 -41.72
CA VAL A 16 -30.20 -24.73 -40.94
C VAL A 16 -29.26 -23.53 -41.04
N ALA A 17 -28.85 -22.99 -39.89
CA ALA A 17 -27.95 -21.84 -39.82
C ALA A 17 -26.66 -22.13 -40.60
N SER A 18 -26.24 -21.17 -41.42
CA SER A 18 -24.99 -21.28 -42.17
C SER A 18 -23.80 -21.38 -41.20
N PHE A 19 -22.70 -22.00 -41.65
CA PHE A 19 -21.49 -22.16 -40.84
C PHE A 19 -20.95 -20.81 -40.29
N SER A 20 -21.10 -19.73 -41.05
CA SER A 20 -20.73 -18.38 -40.63
C SER A 20 -21.61 -17.86 -39.49
N ALA A 21 -22.92 -18.10 -39.54
CA ALA A 21 -23.87 -17.70 -38.49
C ALA A 21 -23.61 -18.46 -37.18
N THR A 22 -23.40 -19.77 -37.25
CA THR A 22 -23.09 -20.60 -36.08
C THR A 22 -21.77 -20.19 -35.42
N ASN A 23 -20.75 -19.83 -36.20
CA ASN A 23 -19.47 -19.34 -35.67
C ASN A 23 -19.56 -17.93 -35.08
N ALA A 24 -20.42 -17.06 -35.61
CA ALA A 24 -20.66 -15.74 -35.02
C ALA A 24 -21.32 -15.87 -33.64
N ASP A 25 -22.38 -16.68 -33.54
CA ASP A 25 -23.09 -16.96 -32.28
C ASP A 25 -22.14 -17.60 -31.24
N ARG A 26 -21.32 -18.56 -31.66
CA ARG A 26 -20.31 -19.17 -30.79
C ARG A 26 -19.33 -18.14 -30.22
N ARG A 27 -18.86 -17.21 -31.04
CA ARG A 27 -17.94 -16.14 -30.60
C ARG A 27 -18.61 -15.17 -29.63
N GLU A 28 -19.86 -14.79 -29.88
CA GLU A 28 -20.62 -13.92 -28.99
C GLU A 28 -20.89 -14.59 -27.64
N ARG A 29 -21.23 -15.88 -27.64
CA ARG A 29 -21.44 -16.65 -26.42
C ARG A 29 -20.17 -16.76 -25.57
N LEU A 30 -19.03 -17.07 -26.19
CA LEU A 30 -17.74 -17.12 -25.47
C LEU A 30 -17.35 -15.76 -24.88
N ARG A 31 -17.67 -14.67 -25.59
CA ARG A 31 -17.47 -13.30 -25.10
C ARG A 31 -18.32 -13.01 -23.86
N LYS A 32 -19.61 -13.39 -23.85
CA LYS A 32 -20.50 -13.23 -22.68
C LYS A 32 -20.00 -14.00 -21.46
N LEU A 33 -19.60 -15.26 -21.66
CA LEU A 33 -19.02 -16.09 -20.59
C LEU A 33 -17.72 -15.48 -20.02
N ALA A 34 -16.88 -14.90 -20.88
CA ALA A 34 -15.67 -14.22 -20.41
C ALA A 34 -15.99 -12.97 -19.57
N LEU A 35 -16.97 -12.16 -19.98
CA LEU A 35 -17.41 -10.97 -19.24
C LEU A 35 -18.08 -11.29 -17.89
N GLU A 36 -18.69 -12.46 -17.74
CA GLU A 36 -19.21 -12.94 -16.45
C GLU A 36 -18.09 -13.24 -15.45
N THR A 37 -16.90 -13.62 -15.94
CA THR A 37 -15.75 -13.98 -15.08
C THR A 37 -14.81 -12.82 -14.80
N ILE A 38 -14.72 -11.85 -15.72
CA ILE A 38 -13.77 -10.74 -15.63
C ILE A 38 -14.54 -9.43 -15.74
N ASP A 39 -14.51 -8.67 -14.65
CA ASP A 39 -15.04 -7.32 -14.58
C ASP A 39 -13.99 -6.33 -15.12
N LEU A 40 -14.30 -5.71 -16.27
CA LEU A 40 -13.41 -4.79 -16.98
C LEU A 40 -13.20 -3.46 -16.24
N ASP A 41 -14.17 -3.03 -15.43
CA ASP A 41 -14.06 -1.75 -14.72
C ASP A 41 -13.05 -1.82 -13.57
N LYS A 42 -12.67 -3.02 -13.14
CA LYS A 42 -11.61 -3.25 -12.15
C LYS A 42 -10.20 -3.19 -12.73
N ASP A 43 -10.04 -3.21 -14.06
CA ASP A 43 -8.73 -3.09 -14.70
C ASP A 43 -8.29 -1.60 -14.71
N PRO A 44 -7.20 -1.24 -13.99
CA PRO A 44 -6.73 0.15 -13.91
C PRO A 44 -6.34 0.76 -15.27
N TYR A 45 -6.04 -0.08 -16.27
CA TYR A 45 -5.57 0.35 -17.58
C TYR A 45 -6.68 0.39 -18.64
N PHE A 46 -7.88 -0.08 -18.29
CA PHE A 46 -9.05 -0.04 -19.16
C PHE A 46 -9.61 1.38 -19.28
N PHE A 47 -10.04 1.73 -20.49
CA PHE A 47 -10.74 2.97 -20.75
C PHE A 47 -11.73 2.80 -21.89
N LYS A 48 -12.92 3.37 -21.73
CA LYS A 48 -13.92 3.44 -22.79
C LYS A 48 -14.04 4.88 -23.25
N ASN A 49 -13.74 5.13 -24.51
CA ASN A 49 -13.90 6.45 -25.10
C ASN A 49 -15.38 6.81 -25.24
N HIS A 50 -15.64 8.11 -25.36
CA HIS A 50 -16.98 8.65 -25.66
C HIS A 50 -17.54 8.15 -27.00
N VAL A 51 -16.68 7.73 -27.94
CA VAL A 51 -17.06 7.14 -29.24
C VAL A 51 -17.43 5.65 -29.10
N GLY A 52 -17.20 5.03 -27.94
CA GLY A 52 -17.48 3.62 -27.69
C GLY A 52 -16.34 2.66 -28.05
N SER A 53 -15.17 3.16 -28.48
CA SER A 53 -13.94 2.37 -28.63
C SER A 53 -13.31 2.07 -27.27
N PHE A 54 -12.62 0.93 -27.17
CA PHE A 54 -11.96 0.48 -25.96
C PHE A 54 -10.46 0.71 -26.06
N GLU A 55 -9.83 1.32 -25.06
CA GLU A 55 -8.41 1.64 -25.08
C GLU A 55 -7.67 1.00 -23.91
N CYS A 56 -6.44 0.58 -24.17
CA CYS A 56 -5.48 0.12 -23.17
C CYS A 56 -4.46 1.21 -22.90
N ARG A 57 -4.55 1.90 -21.76
CA ARG A 57 -3.62 2.99 -21.41
C ARG A 57 -2.18 2.50 -21.17
N LEU A 58 -2.01 1.22 -20.84
CA LEU A 58 -0.68 0.63 -20.67
C LEU A 58 0.05 0.46 -21.99
N CYS A 59 -0.67 0.07 -23.05
CA CYS A 59 -0.08 -0.24 -24.35
C CYS A 59 -0.34 0.83 -25.42
N LEU A 60 -1.18 1.82 -25.13
CA LEU A 60 -1.66 2.84 -26.08
C LEU A 60 -2.27 2.19 -27.33
N THR A 61 -3.09 1.17 -27.12
CA THR A 61 -3.77 0.44 -28.20
C THR A 61 -5.27 0.64 -28.11
N VAL A 62 -5.90 0.85 -29.27
CA VAL A 62 -7.35 0.97 -29.42
C VAL A 62 -7.91 -0.36 -29.92
N HIS A 63 -9.04 -0.78 -29.36
CA HIS A 63 -9.74 -2.02 -29.62
C HIS A 63 -11.19 -1.71 -29.99
N GLN A 64 -11.70 -2.43 -30.99
CA GLN A 64 -13.05 -2.24 -31.51
C GLN A 64 -14.12 -2.83 -30.58
N ASN A 65 -13.77 -3.91 -29.88
CA ASN A 65 -14.69 -4.70 -29.06
C ASN A 65 -14.02 -5.04 -27.72
N ASP A 66 -14.80 -5.20 -26.65
CA ASP A 66 -14.28 -5.64 -25.34
C ASP A 66 -13.55 -7.00 -25.42
N GLY A 67 -13.99 -7.92 -26.29
CA GLY A 67 -13.32 -9.21 -26.49
C GLY A 67 -11.95 -9.04 -27.16
N SER A 68 -11.77 -8.03 -28.01
CA SER A 68 -10.45 -7.69 -28.57
C SER A 68 -9.54 -7.10 -27.51
N TYR A 69 -10.09 -6.32 -26.57
CA TYR A 69 -9.36 -5.82 -25.41
C TYR A 69 -8.95 -6.96 -24.46
N LEU A 70 -9.87 -7.87 -24.13
CA LEU A 70 -9.59 -9.05 -23.29
C LEU A 70 -8.52 -9.97 -23.89
N ALA A 71 -8.57 -10.21 -25.20
CA ALA A 71 -7.52 -10.97 -25.88
C ALA A 71 -6.17 -10.23 -25.85
N HIS A 72 -6.19 -8.90 -25.90
CA HIS A 72 -4.98 -8.08 -25.80
C HIS A 72 -4.33 -8.13 -24.42
N THR A 73 -5.10 -8.08 -23.33
CA THR A 73 -4.55 -8.14 -21.96
C THR A 73 -3.87 -9.47 -21.66
N GLN A 74 -4.37 -10.56 -22.25
CA GLN A 74 -3.74 -11.88 -22.21
C GLN A 74 -2.53 -12.01 -23.16
N GLY A 75 -2.30 -11.03 -24.03
CA GLY A 75 -1.22 -11.02 -25.00
C GLY A 75 0.16 -10.74 -24.37
N LYS A 76 1.20 -11.37 -24.93
CA LYS A 76 2.59 -11.24 -24.45
C LYS A 76 3.07 -9.78 -24.39
N LYS A 77 2.69 -8.94 -25.36
CA LYS A 77 3.06 -7.51 -25.40
C LYS A 77 2.55 -6.76 -24.17
N HIS A 78 1.28 -6.94 -23.83
CA HIS A 78 0.66 -6.31 -22.67
C HIS A 78 1.34 -6.75 -21.37
N GLN A 79 1.54 -8.05 -21.21
CA GLN A 79 2.23 -8.62 -20.05
C GLN A 79 3.67 -8.11 -19.91
N THR A 80 4.42 -7.97 -21.01
CA THR A 80 5.77 -7.41 -20.96
C THR A 80 5.80 -5.92 -20.59
N ASN A 81 4.83 -5.13 -21.04
CA ASN A 81 4.72 -3.72 -20.66
C ASN A 81 4.37 -3.57 -19.18
N LEU A 82 3.50 -4.44 -18.66
CA LEU A 82 3.15 -4.48 -17.24
C LEU A 82 4.39 -4.77 -16.39
N ALA A 83 5.16 -5.80 -16.76
CA ALA A 83 6.41 -6.14 -16.07
C ALA A 83 7.44 -5.01 -16.13
N ARG A 84 7.59 -4.32 -17.28
CA ARG A 84 8.49 -3.17 -17.42
C ARG A 84 8.07 -2.00 -16.54
N ARG A 85 6.76 -1.71 -16.45
CA ARG A 85 6.23 -0.65 -15.58
C ARG A 85 6.48 -0.99 -14.11
N ALA A 86 6.16 -2.22 -13.69
CA ALA A 86 6.43 -2.68 -12.33
C ALA A 86 7.93 -2.56 -11.97
N ALA A 87 8.84 -2.95 -12.87
CA ALA A 87 10.28 -2.82 -12.65
C ALA A 87 10.73 -1.34 -12.55
N ARG A 88 10.13 -0.45 -13.35
CA ARG A 88 10.40 0.99 -13.30
C ARG A 88 9.89 1.62 -12.00
N GLU A 89 8.67 1.29 -11.59
CA GLU A 89 8.09 1.76 -10.32
C GLU A 89 8.89 1.23 -9.11
N GLN A 90 9.39 0.00 -9.16
CA GLN A 90 10.31 -0.51 -8.12
C GLN A 90 11.66 0.23 -8.09
N LYS A 91 12.14 0.71 -9.25
CA LYS A 91 13.39 1.48 -9.34
C LYS A 91 13.19 2.94 -8.90
N GLU A 92 12.12 3.59 -9.33
CA GLU A 92 11.77 4.97 -8.97
C GLU A 92 11.28 5.07 -7.52
N GLY A 93 10.54 4.08 -7.01
CA GLY A 93 10.16 3.97 -5.60
C GLY A 93 11.34 3.79 -4.64
N LYS A 94 12.51 3.37 -5.14
CA LYS A 94 13.77 3.37 -4.38
C LYS A 94 14.49 4.73 -4.42
N GLN A 95 14.17 5.60 -5.38
CA GLN A 95 14.86 6.89 -5.61
C GLN A 95 14.16 8.08 -4.95
N ASN A 96 12.88 7.98 -4.61
CA ASN A 96 12.21 8.97 -3.79
C ASN A 96 12.73 8.87 -2.36
N ILE A 97 13.94 9.34 -2.01
CA ILE A 97 14.43 9.40 -0.63
C ILE A 97 14.20 10.81 -0.10
N ASP A 98 13.52 10.95 1.03
CA ASP A 98 13.25 12.25 1.67
C ASP A 98 14.58 12.85 2.17
N PRO A 99 15.00 14.04 1.70
CA PRO A 99 16.26 14.65 2.13
C PRO A 99 16.30 15.02 3.62
N ALA A 100 15.16 15.04 4.33
CA ALA A 100 15.11 15.32 5.76
C ALA A 100 15.26 14.06 6.65
N THR A 101 14.92 12.88 6.14
CA THR A 101 14.90 11.62 6.92
C THR A 101 15.74 10.48 6.34
N GLY A 102 16.28 10.62 5.13
CA GLY A 102 17.14 9.60 4.52
C GLY A 102 16.43 8.29 4.18
N LEU A 103 15.09 8.30 4.16
CA LEU A 103 14.25 7.13 3.91
C LEU A 103 13.34 7.34 2.68
N PRO A 104 12.98 6.27 1.96
CA PRO A 104 12.20 6.39 0.75
C PRO A 104 10.76 6.92 0.97
N VAL A 105 10.44 8.12 0.46
CA VAL A 105 9.10 8.67 0.21
C VAL A 105 8.36 7.76 -0.78
N GLY A 106 7.45 6.97 -0.22
CA GLY A 106 6.80 5.83 -0.87
C GLY A 106 6.69 4.65 0.09
N VAL A 107 7.52 4.65 1.13
CA VAL A 107 7.43 3.81 2.33
C VAL A 107 6.53 4.45 3.40
N VAL A 108 5.61 5.35 3.01
CA VAL A 108 4.47 5.71 3.88
C VAL A 108 3.46 4.57 4.02
N GLY A 109 3.78 3.37 3.50
CA GLY A 109 3.06 2.12 3.77
C GLY A 109 3.90 0.85 3.77
N ALA A 110 5.23 0.92 3.57
CA ALA A 110 6.09 -0.27 3.42
C ALA A 110 7.07 -0.52 4.58
N GLY A 111 6.95 0.23 5.68
CA GLY A 111 7.62 -0.08 6.96
C GLY A 111 6.73 -0.83 7.95
N PHE A 112 5.41 -0.86 7.72
CA PHE A 112 4.44 -1.41 8.66
C PHE A 112 3.34 -2.29 8.00
N GLY A 113 3.46 -2.73 6.74
CA GLY A 113 2.43 -3.63 6.18
C GLY A 113 2.43 -4.00 4.69
N ALA A 114 3.58 -4.13 4.01
CA ALA A 114 3.58 -4.50 2.59
C ALA A 114 4.75 -5.43 2.17
N GLY A 115 4.84 -6.59 2.82
CA GLY A 115 5.79 -7.64 2.42
C GLY A 115 5.49 -9.01 3.04
N GLY A 116 4.84 -9.03 4.20
CA GLY A 116 4.17 -10.23 4.72
C GLY A 116 2.73 -10.27 4.22
N ALA A 117 2.23 -11.46 3.89
CA ALA A 117 0.79 -11.71 3.82
C ALA A 117 0.14 -11.06 5.05
N ARG A 118 -0.81 -10.13 4.85
CA ARG A 118 -1.55 -9.53 5.96
C ARG A 118 -2.27 -10.67 6.67
N ARG A 119 -1.66 -11.16 7.75
CA ARG A 119 -2.25 -12.23 8.54
C ARG A 119 -3.50 -11.61 9.17
N ASN A 120 -4.65 -12.19 8.91
CA ASN A 120 -5.93 -11.67 9.38
C ASN A 120 -6.08 -12.06 10.86
N LEU A 121 -5.33 -11.39 11.74
CA LEU A 121 -5.41 -11.59 13.19
C LEU A 121 -6.45 -10.63 13.77
N ILE A 122 -7.23 -11.15 14.72
CA ILE A 122 -8.17 -10.37 15.51
C ILE A 122 -7.36 -9.48 16.45
N LYS A 123 -7.55 -8.16 16.37
CA LYS A 123 -6.84 -7.21 17.23
C LYS A 123 -7.42 -7.23 18.64
N ILE A 124 -6.55 -7.33 19.64
CA ILE A 124 -6.95 -7.47 21.05
C ILE A 124 -7.35 -6.12 21.68
N GLY A 125 -6.87 -5.01 21.09
CA GLY A 125 -7.14 -3.64 21.55
C GLY A 125 -5.85 -2.87 21.80
N ARG A 126 -5.91 -1.86 22.66
CA ARG A 126 -4.77 -0.98 22.99
C ARG A 126 -3.99 -1.52 24.20
N PRO A 127 -2.65 -1.53 24.14
CA PRO A 127 -1.79 -1.90 25.26
C PRO A 127 -1.87 -0.88 26.40
N GLY A 128 -1.50 -1.33 27.61
CA GLY A 128 -1.25 -0.43 28.74
C GLY A 128 0.01 0.39 28.50
N TYR A 129 0.02 1.67 28.90
CA TYR A 129 1.18 2.53 28.74
C TYR A 129 1.39 3.47 29.93
N LYS A 130 2.65 3.84 30.15
CA LYS A 130 3.09 4.86 31.10
C LYS A 130 4.11 5.76 30.44
N ILE A 131 3.93 7.07 30.58
CA ILE A 131 4.82 8.08 29.99
C ILE A 131 5.44 8.88 31.12
N THR A 132 6.76 8.95 31.14
CA THR A 132 7.53 9.71 32.12
C THR A 132 8.34 10.77 31.41
N LYS A 133 8.25 12.01 31.88
CA LYS A 133 9.11 13.09 31.40
C LYS A 133 10.47 12.95 32.07
N ILE A 134 11.54 12.91 31.28
CA ILE A 134 12.91 12.76 31.77
C ILE A 134 13.74 13.98 31.39
N ARG A 135 14.83 14.18 32.12
CA ARG A 135 15.80 15.23 31.84
C ARG A 135 17.20 14.68 32.04
N ASP A 136 18.06 14.84 31.05
CA ASP A 136 19.46 14.45 31.15
C ASP A 136 20.16 15.38 32.17
N PRO A 137 20.83 14.83 33.21
CA PRO A 137 21.47 15.64 34.25
C PRO A 137 22.63 16.49 33.72
N ILE A 138 23.33 16.05 32.67
CA ILE A 138 24.52 16.73 32.15
C ILE A 138 24.12 17.72 31.06
N THR A 139 23.45 17.25 30.01
CA THR A 139 23.11 18.08 28.85
C THR A 139 21.88 18.96 29.09
N ARG A 140 21.12 18.70 30.18
CA ARG A 140 19.84 19.34 30.51
C ARG A 140 18.75 19.17 29.44
N GLN A 141 18.97 18.31 28.44
CA GLN A 141 18.00 17.97 27.40
C GLN A 141 16.75 17.36 28.06
N GLN A 142 15.59 17.71 27.52
CA GLN A 142 14.31 17.14 27.93
C GLN A 142 14.01 15.92 27.06
N GLY A 143 13.37 14.91 27.62
CA GLY A 143 12.96 13.72 26.89
C GLY A 143 11.71 13.10 27.45
N LEU A 144 11.28 12.05 26.77
CA LEU A 144 10.12 11.23 27.13
C LEU A 144 10.57 9.78 27.19
N LEU A 145 10.19 9.12 28.27
CA LEU A 145 10.32 7.68 28.46
C LEU A 145 8.92 7.05 28.39
N PHE A 146 8.74 6.16 27.43
CA PHE A 146 7.55 5.37 27.21
C PHE A 146 7.79 3.96 27.72
N GLN A 147 6.87 3.48 28.54
CA GLN A 147 6.79 2.10 28.99
C GLN A 147 5.45 1.55 28.51
N LEU A 148 5.46 0.54 27.64
CA LEU A 148 4.26 -0.12 27.12
C LEU A 148 4.23 -1.57 27.59
N GLN A 149 3.06 -2.04 27.99
CA GLN A 149 2.84 -3.41 28.47
C GLN A 149 2.07 -4.21 27.44
N TYR A 150 2.63 -5.35 27.03
CA TYR A 150 2.09 -6.22 25.99
C TYR A 150 1.90 -7.66 26.48
N PRO A 151 1.01 -7.91 27.48
CA PRO A 151 0.86 -9.22 28.10
C PRO A 151 0.49 -10.35 27.13
N ASP A 152 -0.22 -10.03 26.04
CA ASP A 152 -0.72 -11.00 25.04
C ASP A 152 -0.08 -10.82 23.65
N ILE A 153 1.21 -10.44 23.59
CA ILE A 153 1.93 -10.29 22.31
C ILE A 153 2.07 -11.65 21.60
N ALA A 154 2.07 -11.62 20.26
CA ALA A 154 2.31 -12.83 19.47
C ALA A 154 3.76 -13.35 19.70
N PRO A 155 3.99 -14.68 19.65
CA PRO A 155 5.32 -15.24 19.77
C PRO A 155 6.22 -14.75 18.61
N ASP A 156 7.49 -14.50 18.91
CA ASP A 156 8.51 -13.98 17.98
C ASP A 156 8.20 -12.59 17.37
N VAL A 157 7.29 -11.82 17.98
CA VAL A 157 7.00 -10.44 17.58
C VAL A 157 7.60 -9.47 18.59
N GLU A 158 8.45 -8.58 18.10
CA GLU A 158 9.00 -7.47 18.89
C GLU A 158 8.30 -6.16 18.52
N PRO A 159 7.96 -5.31 19.51
CA PRO A 159 7.39 -4.00 19.25
C PRO A 159 8.32 -3.10 18.44
N LYS A 160 7.76 -2.38 17.48
CA LYS A 160 8.48 -1.43 16.63
C LYS A 160 7.90 -0.03 16.80
N TRP A 161 8.76 0.98 16.71
CA TRP A 161 8.35 2.37 16.83
C TRP A 161 8.80 3.20 15.63
N GLN A 162 8.06 4.28 15.36
CA GLN A 162 8.41 5.27 14.33
C GLN A 162 7.82 6.62 14.69
N VAL A 163 8.47 7.71 14.29
CA VAL A 163 7.92 9.07 14.37
C VAL A 163 7.32 9.48 13.03
N MET A 164 6.13 10.07 13.09
CA MET A 164 5.31 10.46 11.96
C MET A 164 4.91 11.93 12.08
N ASN A 165 4.88 12.64 10.94
CA ASN A 165 4.43 14.02 10.89
C ASN A 165 2.88 14.10 10.98
N ALA A 166 2.34 15.24 11.41
CA ALA A 166 0.90 15.48 11.50
C ALA A 166 0.16 15.39 10.17
N PHE A 167 0.81 15.63 9.03
CA PHE A 167 0.21 15.53 7.68
C PHE A 167 0.05 14.10 7.17
N THR A 168 0.85 13.17 7.70
CA THR A 168 0.85 11.78 7.25
C THR A 168 -0.21 10.94 7.95
N GLN A 169 -0.61 11.31 9.17
CA GLN A 169 -1.72 10.65 9.85
C GLN A 169 -3.07 11.15 9.28
N ARG A 170 -4.09 10.28 9.28
CA ARG A 170 -5.42 10.54 8.68
C ARG A 170 -6.58 10.45 9.69
N ILE A 171 -6.26 10.39 10.97
CA ILE A 171 -7.24 10.15 12.04
C ILE A 171 -7.72 11.48 12.61
N GLU A 172 -6.78 12.35 12.95
CA GLU A 172 -7.02 13.69 13.49
C GLU A 172 -6.77 14.77 12.43
N GLU A 173 -7.20 16.00 12.69
CA GLU A 173 -6.84 17.13 11.83
C GLU A 173 -5.34 17.43 11.93
N PRO A 174 -4.63 17.65 10.80
CA PRO A 174 -3.20 17.92 10.84
C PRO A 174 -2.84 19.23 11.55
N ASP A 175 -2.12 19.13 12.67
CA ASP A 175 -1.55 20.27 13.39
C ASP A 175 -0.01 20.27 13.32
N LYS A 176 0.56 21.33 12.75
CA LYS A 176 2.01 21.50 12.57
C LYS A 176 2.80 21.57 13.87
N ASN A 177 2.16 21.93 14.99
CA ASN A 177 2.82 22.06 16.29
C ASN A 177 3.12 20.71 16.95
N PHE A 178 2.60 19.62 16.38
CA PHE A 178 2.73 18.28 16.92
C PHE A 178 3.26 17.29 15.88
N GLN A 179 3.91 16.27 16.38
CA GLN A 179 4.27 15.06 15.64
C GLN A 179 3.77 13.86 16.46
N TYR A 180 3.69 12.70 15.82
CA TYR A 180 3.12 11.51 16.44
C TYR A 180 4.19 10.43 16.53
N LEU A 181 4.42 9.93 17.75
CA LEU A 181 5.26 8.76 17.97
C LEU A 181 4.36 7.52 17.95
N LEU A 182 4.58 6.63 17.00
CA LEU A 182 3.83 5.39 16.88
C LEU A 182 4.61 4.22 17.46
N VAL A 183 3.91 3.33 18.15
CA VAL A 183 4.41 2.02 18.58
C VAL A 183 3.42 0.96 18.11
N ALA A 184 3.91 -0.06 17.41
CA ALA A 184 3.12 -1.16 16.88
C ALA A 184 3.70 -2.50 17.32
N ALA A 185 2.82 -3.38 17.79
CA ALA A 185 3.10 -4.76 18.11
C ALA A 185 1.86 -5.59 17.79
N GLU A 186 1.99 -6.67 17.04
CA GLU A 186 0.87 -7.59 16.74
C GLU A 186 0.63 -8.51 17.96
N PRO A 187 -0.62 -8.75 18.39
CA PRO A 187 -1.92 -8.42 17.79
C PRO A 187 -2.55 -7.11 18.31
N TYR A 188 -1.80 -6.28 19.02
CA TYR A 188 -2.30 -5.02 19.55
C TYR A 188 -2.53 -3.98 18.45
N GLU A 189 -3.38 -3.01 18.76
CA GLU A 189 -3.54 -1.82 17.93
C GLU A 189 -2.29 -0.93 18.03
N THR A 190 -1.92 -0.33 16.91
CA THR A 190 -0.86 0.69 16.88
C THR A 190 -1.26 1.87 17.75
N CYS A 191 -0.42 2.20 18.72
CA CYS A 191 -0.58 3.37 19.57
C CYS A 191 0.14 4.56 18.96
N GLY A 192 -0.51 5.72 18.94
CA GLY A 192 0.08 6.99 18.55
C GLY A 192 0.10 7.96 19.73
N PHE A 193 1.28 8.47 20.08
CA PHE A 193 1.46 9.48 21.12
C PHE A 193 1.71 10.84 20.50
N LYS A 194 0.84 11.80 20.80
CA LYS A 194 1.00 13.19 20.38
C LYS A 194 2.14 13.83 21.17
N ILE A 195 3.21 14.19 20.49
CA ILE A 195 4.38 14.85 21.07
C ILE A 195 4.62 16.21 20.39
N PRO A 196 5.28 17.18 21.05
CA PRO A 196 5.62 18.45 20.42
C PRO A 196 6.48 18.24 19.17
N ALA A 197 6.26 19.06 18.13
CA ALA A 197 7.04 19.06 16.89
C ALA A 197 8.43 19.69 17.06
N ARG A 198 9.14 19.30 18.12
CA ARG A 198 10.54 19.63 18.35
C ARG A 198 11.43 18.57 17.71
N GLU A 199 12.61 18.97 17.27
CA GLU A 199 13.56 18.03 16.68
C GLU A 199 13.99 17.01 17.74
N LEU A 200 13.90 15.72 17.38
CA LEU A 200 14.40 14.64 18.22
C LEU A 200 15.87 14.44 17.93
N ASP A 201 16.66 14.26 18.98
CA ASP A 201 18.07 13.92 18.84
C ASP A 201 18.18 12.50 18.28
N LYS A 202 18.76 12.37 17.08
CA LYS A 202 18.89 11.10 16.35
C LYS A 202 20.19 10.36 16.65
N ARG A 203 21.00 10.87 17.58
CA ARG A 203 22.23 10.19 17.99
C ARG A 203 21.89 8.94 18.80
N ASP A 204 22.62 7.85 18.56
CA ASP A 204 22.38 6.53 19.16
C ASP A 204 22.47 6.53 20.70
N ASP A 205 23.19 7.49 21.30
CA ASP A 205 23.29 7.65 22.76
C ASP A 205 22.09 8.35 23.39
N LYS A 206 21.25 9.01 22.57
CA LYS A 206 20.08 9.80 23.00
C LYS A 206 18.75 9.12 22.71
N GLN A 207 18.76 8.05 21.93
CA GLN A 207 17.60 7.18 21.71
C GLN A 207 17.86 5.82 22.34
N PHE A 208 16.87 5.30 23.05
CA PHE A 208 16.98 3.98 23.64
C PHE A 208 15.68 3.22 23.41
N SER A 209 15.77 1.99 22.91
CA SER A 209 14.63 1.10 22.78
C SER A 209 15.02 -0.29 23.26
N PHE A 210 14.21 -0.86 24.15
CA PHE A 210 14.47 -2.17 24.74
C PHE A 210 13.16 -2.94 24.89
N TRP A 211 13.17 -4.21 24.48
CA TRP A 211 12.07 -5.13 24.65
C TRP A 211 12.46 -6.19 25.67
N ASP A 212 11.69 -6.29 26.73
CA ASP A 212 11.82 -7.36 27.73
C ASP A 212 10.80 -8.46 27.40
N PRO A 213 11.24 -9.62 26.86
CA PRO A 213 10.34 -10.71 26.50
C PRO A 213 9.73 -11.42 27.72
N ASP A 214 10.40 -11.36 28.88
CA ASP A 214 9.96 -12.05 30.10
C ASP A 214 8.90 -11.22 30.82
N ALA A 215 9.15 -9.92 31.00
CA ALA A 215 8.19 -8.99 31.59
C ALA A 215 7.10 -8.55 30.59
N LYS A 216 7.31 -8.81 29.29
CA LYS A 216 6.48 -8.32 28.18
C LYS A 216 6.31 -6.79 28.20
N GLU A 217 7.39 -6.10 28.53
CA GLU A 217 7.44 -4.64 28.61
C GLU A 217 8.36 -4.06 27.54
N TYR A 218 7.86 -3.02 26.89
CA TYR A 218 8.60 -2.26 25.90
C TYR A 218 8.97 -0.89 26.44
N TRP A 219 10.26 -0.61 26.44
CA TRP A 219 10.84 0.66 26.89
C TRP A 219 11.34 1.44 25.68
N LEU A 220 10.93 2.69 25.57
CA LEU A 220 11.37 3.60 24.53
C LEU A 220 11.67 4.96 25.13
N GLN A 221 12.88 5.43 24.96
CA GLN A 221 13.33 6.75 25.35
C GLN A 221 13.65 7.57 24.11
N VAL A 222 13.10 8.77 24.06
CA VAL A 222 13.43 9.78 23.05
C VAL A 222 13.79 11.09 23.74
N MET A 223 14.89 11.71 23.30
CA MET A 223 15.33 13.02 23.78
C MET A 223 15.08 14.06 22.70
N PHE A 224 14.67 15.26 23.11
CA PHE A 224 14.59 16.42 22.25
C PHE A 224 15.96 17.08 22.13
N MET A 225 16.26 17.66 20.97
CA MET A 225 17.43 18.50 20.80
C MET A 225 17.37 19.68 21.79
N SER A 226 18.55 20.09 22.26
CA SER A 226 18.65 21.25 23.14
C SER A 226 18.31 22.53 22.36
N GLU A 227 17.72 23.53 23.01
CA GLU A 227 17.38 24.82 22.36
C GLU A 227 18.61 25.50 21.72
N ARG A 228 19.82 25.24 22.25
CA ARG A 228 21.08 25.74 21.71
C ARG A 228 21.47 25.05 20.40
N GLU A 229 21.27 23.74 20.32
CA GLU A 229 21.54 22.96 19.10
C GLU A 229 20.46 23.18 18.04
N GLU A 230 19.18 23.28 18.42
CA GLU A 230 18.07 23.60 17.50
C GLU A 230 18.36 24.91 16.72
N ARG A 231 18.86 25.95 17.38
CA ARG A 231 19.25 27.22 16.71
C ARG A 231 20.42 27.07 15.74
N TYR A 232 21.33 26.13 16.00
CA TYR A 232 22.52 25.92 15.16
C TYR A 232 22.19 25.06 13.92
N VAL A 233 21.25 24.11 14.07
CA VAL A 233 20.76 23.25 12.98
C VAL A 233 19.77 23.99 12.07
N ALA A 234 18.96 24.90 12.63
CA ALA A 234 18.01 25.71 11.87
C ALA A 234 18.66 26.82 11.02
N ALA A 235 19.97 27.03 11.12
CA ALA A 235 20.71 27.97 10.27
C ALA A 235 20.96 27.35 8.88
N PRO A 236 20.43 27.91 7.78
CA PRO A 236 20.74 27.41 6.45
C PRO A 236 22.23 27.65 6.14
N GLY A 237 23.01 26.55 6.02
CA GLY A 237 24.41 26.60 5.55
C GLY A 237 25.47 25.95 6.45
N THR A 238 25.12 25.33 7.57
CA THR A 238 26.09 24.71 8.51
C THR A 238 26.19 23.17 8.44
N ARG A 239 25.59 22.52 7.44
CA ARG A 239 25.96 21.13 7.10
C ARG A 239 27.25 21.17 6.27
N ARG A 240 28.40 21.00 6.93
CA ARG A 240 29.65 20.56 6.28
C ARG A 240 29.72 19.04 6.30
#